data_AF-A0A7T7VQN0-F1
#
_entry.id   AF-A0A7T7VQN0-F1
#
_cell.length_a   1.000
_cell.length_b   1.000
_cell.length_c   1.000
_cell.angle_alpha   90.00
_cell.angle_beta   90.00
_cell.angle_gamma   90.00
#
_symmetry.space_group_name_H-M   'P 1'
#
loop_
_entity.id
_entity.type
_entity.pdbx_description
1 polymer ?
#
loop_
_entity_poly.entity_id
_entity_poly.type
_entity_poly.pdbx_seq_one_letter_code
_entity_poly.pdbx_strand_id
1 'polypeptide(L)'
;MSQSELARAIGVTQGSINQLISGRSRGSKHLHKIARELQTTPEYLSGEADRPEMGAENMLSHTEREWLRLIEALTPAVRTPLMQMLREMVRVQQGGRSSTLHDPSSEFLGFNR
;
A
#
# COMPACT_ATOMS: atom_id res chain seq x y z
N MET A 1 -19.89 -7.83 -3.06
CA MET A 1 -20.19 -6.79 -4.08
C MET A 1 -21.00 -7.42 -5.19
N SER A 2 -22.13 -6.81 -5.56
CA SER A 2 -22.98 -7.20 -6.69
C SER A 2 -22.61 -6.42 -7.96
N GLN A 3 -23.01 -6.91 -9.14
CA GLN A 3 -22.79 -6.18 -10.41
C GLN A 3 -23.42 -4.79 -10.42
N SER A 4 -24.57 -4.63 -9.76
CA SER A 4 -25.29 -3.35 -9.64
C SER A 4 -24.56 -2.36 -8.75
N GLU A 5 -23.94 -2.85 -7.67
CA GLU A 5 -23.07 -2.04 -6.80
C GLU A 5 -21.80 -1.62 -7.55
N LEU A 6 -21.14 -2.55 -8.27
CA LEU A 6 -19.98 -2.25 -9.11
C LEU A 6 -20.31 -1.21 -10.19
N ALA A 7 -21.45 -1.36 -10.87
CA ALA A 7 -21.90 -0.43 -11.90
C ALA A 7 -22.09 0.99 -11.35
N ARG A 8 -22.69 1.11 -10.16
CA ARG A 8 -22.83 2.39 -9.46
C ARG A 8 -21.49 2.99 -9.05
N ALA A 9 -20.57 2.18 -8.52
CA ALA A 9 -19.25 2.64 -8.09
C ALA A 9 -18.42 3.26 -9.22
N ILE A 10 -18.52 2.73 -10.44
CA ILE A 10 -17.73 3.19 -11.59
C ILE A 10 -18.51 4.07 -12.59
N GLY A 11 -19.78 4.36 -12.31
CA GLY A 11 -20.64 5.23 -13.11
C GLY A 11 -21.06 4.65 -14.46
N VAL A 12 -21.32 3.34 -14.54
CA VAL A 12 -21.81 2.66 -15.75
C VAL A 12 -23.14 1.95 -15.50
N THR A 13 -23.80 1.49 -16.56
CA THR A 13 -25.02 0.69 -16.42
C THR A 13 -24.70 -0.77 -16.08
N GLN A 14 -25.60 -1.44 -15.37
CA GLN A 14 -25.50 -2.89 -15.12
C GLN A 14 -25.46 -3.70 -16.43
N GLY A 15 -26.14 -3.22 -17.48
CA GLY A 15 -26.08 -3.81 -18.82
C GLY A 15 -24.67 -3.77 -19.42
N SER A 16 -23.93 -2.68 -19.21
CA SER A 16 -22.53 -2.56 -19.64
C SER A 16 -21.62 -3.57 -18.92
N ILE A 17 -21.83 -3.80 -17.61
CA ILE A 17 -21.13 -4.83 -16.84
C ILE A 17 -21.45 -6.24 -17.39
N ASN A 18 -22.73 -6.52 -17.69
CA ASN A 18 -23.14 -7.80 -18.25
C ASN A 18 -22.54 -8.08 -19.64
N GLN A 19 -22.36 -7.05 -20.47
CA GLN A 19 -21.70 -7.17 -21.78
C GLN A 19 -20.20 -7.47 -21.64
N LEU A 20 -19.54 -6.93 -20.61
CA LEU A 20 -18.16 -7.26 -20.26
C LEU A 20 -18.03 -8.71 -19.79
N ILE A 21 -18.89 -9.16 -18.87
CA ILE A 21 -18.87 -10.52 -18.31
C ILE A 21 -19.17 -11.57 -19.38
N SER A 22 -20.12 -11.29 -20.27
CA SER A 22 -20.44 -12.18 -21.40
C SER A 22 -19.38 -12.18 -22.51
N GLY A 23 -18.26 -11.47 -22.34
CA GLY A 23 -17.16 -11.42 -23.30
C GLY A 23 -17.45 -10.65 -24.58
N ARG A 24 -18.62 -10.01 -24.68
CA ARG A 24 -19.07 -9.24 -25.86
C ARG A 24 -18.41 -7.87 -25.98
N SER A 25 -17.81 -7.36 -24.90
CA SER A 25 -17.14 -6.05 -24.89
C SER A 25 -15.80 -6.09 -24.14
N ARG A 26 -14.82 -6.80 -24.72
CA ARG A 26 -13.44 -6.89 -24.18
C ARG A 26 -12.63 -5.59 -24.30
N GLY A 27 -13.10 -4.61 -25.06
CA GLY A 27 -12.42 -3.32 -25.28
C GLY A 27 -13.08 -2.13 -24.58
N SER A 28 -13.87 -2.36 -23.53
CA SER A 28 -14.60 -1.28 -22.86
C SER A 28 -13.66 -0.21 -22.34
N LYS A 29 -13.92 1.06 -22.68
CA LYS A 29 -13.22 2.23 -22.11
C LYS A 29 -13.29 2.31 -20.59
N HIS A 30 -14.08 1.48 -19.93
CA HIS A 30 -14.23 1.43 -18.47
C HIS A 30 -13.40 0.32 -17.80
N LEU A 31 -12.65 -0.49 -18.56
CA LEU A 31 -11.84 -1.59 -18.05
C LEU A 31 -10.89 -1.18 -16.93
N HIS A 32 -10.20 -0.05 -17.09
CA HIS A 32 -9.30 0.48 -16.06
C HIS A 32 -10.02 0.84 -14.75
N LYS A 33 -11.27 1.31 -14.82
CA LYS A 33 -12.07 1.63 -13.62
C LYS A 33 -12.55 0.36 -12.92
N ILE A 34 -12.97 -0.64 -13.71
CA ILE A 34 -13.38 -1.96 -13.22
C ILE A 34 -12.19 -2.65 -12.55
N ALA A 35 -11.03 -2.65 -13.19
CA ALA A 35 -9.79 -3.21 -12.67
C ALA A 35 -9.43 -2.61 -11.31
N ARG A 36 -9.52 -1.28 -11.19
CA ARG A 36 -9.25 -0.57 -9.93
C ARG A 36 -10.21 -0.97 -8.80
N GLU A 37 -11.50 -1.06 -9.10
CA GLU A 37 -12.52 -1.42 -8.10
C GLU A 37 -12.40 -2.88 -7.66
N LEU A 38 -12.03 -3.77 -8.59
CA LEU A 38 -11.82 -5.20 -8.34
C LEU A 38 -10.39 -5.54 -7.88
N GLN A 39 -9.54 -4.52 -7.70
CA GLN A 39 -8.12 -4.67 -7.35
C GLN A 39 -7.37 -5.67 -8.25
N THR A 40 -7.68 -5.65 -9.54
CA THR A 40 -7.06 -6.49 -10.57
C THR A 40 -6.46 -5.61 -11.67
N THR A 41 -5.98 -6.22 -12.74
CA THR A 41 -5.34 -5.53 -13.86
C THR A 41 -6.28 -5.44 -15.06
N PRO A 42 -6.26 -4.34 -15.83
CA PRO A 42 -6.96 -4.27 -17.11
C PRO A 42 -6.56 -5.41 -18.05
N GLU A 43 -5.29 -5.79 -18.04
CA GLU A 43 -4.70 -6.87 -18.86
C GLU A 43 -5.29 -8.24 -18.50
N TYR A 44 -5.57 -8.49 -17.21
CA TYR A 44 -6.27 -9.70 -16.79
C TYR A 44 -7.72 -9.72 -17.26
N LEU A 45 -8.41 -8.59 -17.12
CA LEU A 45 -9.81 -8.48 -17.52
C LEU A 45 -10.02 -8.48 -19.05
N SER A 46 -9.02 -8.06 -19.84
CA SER A 46 -9.03 -8.18 -21.30
C SER A 46 -8.64 -9.58 -21.79
N GLY A 47 -8.05 -10.41 -20.93
CA GLY A 47 -7.52 -11.73 -21.27
C GLY A 47 -6.14 -11.67 -21.94
N GLU A 48 -5.45 -10.53 -21.87
CA GLU A 48 -4.07 -10.36 -22.31
C GLU A 48 -3.07 -10.92 -21.29
N ALA A 49 -3.48 -11.06 -20.04
CA ALA A 49 -2.71 -11.69 -18.97
C ALA A 49 -3.55 -12.75 -18.23
N ASP A 50 -2.92 -13.85 -17.84
CA ASP A 50 -3.59 -14.99 -17.17
C ASP A 50 -3.70 -14.82 -15.63
N ARG A 51 -3.05 -13.81 -15.06
CA ARG A 51 -3.02 -13.59 -13.60
C ARG A 51 -3.80 -12.34 -13.19
N PRO A 52 -4.72 -12.45 -12.20
CA PRO A 52 -5.53 -11.32 -11.72
C PRO A 52 -4.75 -10.29 -10.91
N GLU A 53 -3.54 -10.65 -10.48
CA GLU A 53 -2.79 -9.90 -9.50
C GLU A 53 -2.22 -8.64 -10.15
N MET A 54 -2.54 -7.48 -9.58
CA MET A 54 -1.66 -6.33 -9.74
C MET A 54 -0.30 -6.78 -9.21
N GLY A 55 0.70 -6.92 -10.09
CA GLY A 55 2.06 -7.28 -9.70
C GLY A 55 2.48 -6.45 -8.48
N ALA A 56 3.24 -7.05 -7.56
CA ALA A 56 3.57 -6.45 -6.25
C ALA A 56 4.08 -5.00 -6.34
N GLU A 57 4.67 -4.62 -7.48
CA GLU A 57 5.07 -3.26 -7.83
C GLU A 57 3.94 -2.20 -7.84
N ASN A 58 2.69 -2.56 -8.15
CA ASN A 58 1.57 -1.61 -8.18
C ASN A 58 0.92 -1.37 -6.81
N MET A 59 1.15 -2.25 -5.82
CA MET A 59 0.65 -2.08 -4.45
C MET A 59 1.41 -1.02 -3.64
N LEU A 60 2.62 -0.66 -4.08
CA LEU A 60 3.42 0.37 -3.45
C LEU A 60 2.89 1.76 -3.78
N SER A 61 2.86 2.67 -2.80
CA SER A 61 2.61 4.09 -3.01
C SER A 61 3.68 4.72 -3.91
N HIS A 62 3.38 5.89 -4.49
CA HIS A 62 4.35 6.64 -5.29
C HIS A 62 5.66 6.87 -4.52
N THR A 63 5.56 7.21 -3.24
CA THR A 63 6.71 7.42 -2.36
C THR A 63 7.52 6.14 -2.17
N GLU A 64 6.88 5.01 -1.90
CA GLU A 64 7.59 3.72 -1.72
C GLU A 64 8.29 3.26 -3.01
N ARG A 65 7.68 3.46 -4.18
CA ARG A 65 8.32 3.17 -5.47
C ARG A 65 9.55 4.04 -5.69
N GLU A 66 9.46 5.32 -5.35
CA GLU A 66 10.59 6.23 -5.48
C GLU A 66 11.74 5.84 -4.54
N TRP A 67 11.44 5.43 -3.31
CA TRP A 67 12.44 4.89 -2.38
C TRP A 67 13.16 3.66 -2.95
N LEU A 68 12.42 2.69 -3.50
CA LEU A 68 13.04 1.51 -4.11
C LEU A 68 13.93 1.88 -5.29
N ARG A 69 13.45 2.78 -6.16
CA ARG A 69 14.21 3.26 -7.31
C ARG A 69 15.53 3.90 -6.90
N LEU A 70 15.50 4.75 -5.87
CA LEU A 70 16.70 5.38 -5.33
C LEU A 70 17.67 4.34 -4.77
N ILE A 71 17.19 3.34 -4.02
CA ILE A 71 18.04 2.27 -3.46
C ILE A 71 18.67 1.42 -4.58
N GLU A 72 17.92 1.10 -5.63
CA GLU A 72 18.41 0.35 -6.78
C GLU A 72 19.49 1.09 -7.55
N ALA A 73 19.36 2.41 -7.69
CA ALA A 73 20.35 3.26 -8.32
C ALA A 73 21.67 3.39 -7.52
N LEU A 74 21.67 3.05 -6.23
CA LEU A 74 22.89 3.08 -5.41
C LEU A 74 23.79 1.87 -5.68
N THR A 75 25.09 2.12 -5.78
CA THR A 75 26.11 1.06 -5.86
C THR A 75 26.18 0.27 -4.55
N PRO A 76 26.63 -1.00 -4.58
CA PRO A 76 26.75 -1.82 -3.37
C PRO A 76 27.64 -1.20 -2.27
N ALA A 77 28.67 -0.47 -2.68
CA ALA A 77 29.60 0.22 -1.79
C ALA A 77 28.93 1.33 -0.95
N VAL A 78 27.90 1.98 -1.49
CA VAL A 78 27.11 3.01 -0.78
C VAL A 78 25.92 2.38 -0.07
N ARG A 79 25.30 1.36 -0.68
CA ARG A 79 24.10 0.69 -0.15
C ARG A 79 24.37 0.03 1.20
N THR A 80 25.52 -0.63 1.36
CA THR A 80 25.86 -1.37 2.59
C THR A 80 25.96 -0.48 3.84
N PRO A 81 26.79 0.59 3.86
CA PRO A 81 26.85 1.50 5.01
C PRO A 81 25.54 2.26 5.24
N LEU A 82 24.81 2.63 4.18
CA LEU A 82 23.50 3.26 4.31
C LEU A 82 22.50 2.35 5.03
N MET A 83 22.44 1.07 4.67
CA MET A 83 21.57 0.08 5.31
C MET A 83 21.92 -0.13 6.79
N GLN A 84 23.20 -0.06 7.15
CA GLN A 84 23.62 -0.12 8.55
C GLN A 84 23.15 1.10 9.34
N MET A 85 23.31 2.30 8.78
CA MET A 85 22.86 3.54 9.42
C MET A 85 21.33 3.58 9.57
N LEU A 86 20.59 3.21 8.52
CA LEU A 86 19.12 3.10 8.57
C LEU A 86 18.68 2.07 9.62
N ARG A 87 19.37 0.94 9.73
CA ARG A 87 19.09 -0.08 10.76
C ARG A 87 19.29 0.48 12.17
N GLU A 88 20.36 1.23 12.41
CA GLU A 88 20.59 1.87 13.71
C GLU A 88 19.54 2.94 14.01
N MET A 89 19.16 3.77 13.05
CA MET A 89 18.06 4.73 13.23
C MET A 89 16.74 4.05 13.59
N VAL A 90 16.39 2.97 12.88
CA VAL A 90 15.19 2.18 13.16
C VAL A 90 15.25 1.54 14.55
N ARG A 91 16.44 1.04 14.95
CA ARG A 91 16.67 0.49 16.29
C ARG A 91 16.49 1.56 17.38
N VAL A 92 17.04 2.75 17.19
CA VAL A 92 16.89 3.89 18.11
C VAL A 92 15.42 4.32 18.21
N GLN A 93 14.71 4.37 17.08
CA GLN A 93 13.29 4.71 17.04
C GLN A 93 12.42 3.66 17.77
N GLN A 94 12.80 2.38 17.72
CA GLN A 94 12.08 1.31 18.41
C GLN A 94 12.44 1.19 19.90
N GLY A 95 13.70 1.49 20.27
CA GLY A 95 14.17 1.50 21.65
C GLY A 95 13.66 2.70 22.48
N GLY A 96 13.29 3.81 21.83
CA GLY A 96 12.74 5.00 22.49
C GLY A 96 11.30 4.88 23.01
N ARG A 97 10.65 3.71 22.89
CA ARG A 97 9.29 3.46 23.43
C ARG A 97 9.26 2.88 24.84
N SER A 98 10.42 2.65 25.47
CA SER A 98 10.50 2.25 26.89
C SER A 98 11.55 3.08 27.64
N SER A 99 11.13 4.15 28.33
CA SER A 99 11.63 4.56 29.66
C SER A 99 11.34 6.02 30.07
N THR A 100 10.11 6.53 29.97
CA THR A 100 9.74 7.74 30.75
C THR A 100 8.28 7.68 31.18
N LEU A 101 7.94 6.71 32.03
CA LEU A 101 6.68 6.68 32.79
C LEU A 101 6.90 5.89 34.08
N HIS A 102 7.67 6.46 35.01
CA HIS A 102 7.39 6.33 36.45
C HIS A 102 8.12 7.43 37.23
N ASP A 103 7.30 8.41 37.65
CA ASP A 103 7.34 9.18 38.90
C ASP A 103 8.52 10.15 39.18
N PRO A 104 8.20 11.43 39.45
CA PRO A 104 8.28 11.85 40.85
C PRO A 104 7.19 12.87 41.19
N SER A 105 6.03 12.45 41.67
CA SER A 105 5.04 13.32 42.31
C SER A 105 3.98 12.53 43.07
N SER A 106 4.32 12.14 44.30
CA SER A 106 3.56 12.45 45.53
C SER A 106 3.62 11.28 46.50
N GLU A 107 4.26 11.51 47.65
CA GLU A 107 3.64 11.45 48.99
C GLU A 107 4.79 11.35 50.04
N PHE A 108 5.06 12.44 50.75
CA PHE A 108 4.46 12.80 52.04
C PHE A 108 5.06 12.03 53.24
N LEU A 109 5.76 12.80 54.10
CA LEU A 109 6.00 12.68 55.56
C LEU A 109 7.33 13.41 55.81
N GLY A 110 7.41 14.68 56.24
CA GLY A 110 6.82 15.27 57.43
C GLY A 110 7.75 15.05 58.63
N PHE A 111 8.59 16.02 59.01
CA PHE A 111 8.90 16.39 60.43
C PHE A 111 9.95 17.51 60.58
N ASN A 112 9.48 18.67 61.03
CA ASN A 112 10.00 19.55 62.10
C ASN A 112 11.47 19.38 62.58
N ARG A 113 12.30 20.43 62.46
CA ARG A 113 12.72 21.32 63.58
C ARG A 113 13.57 22.49 63.10
#